data_AF-A0A1D6LKK9-F1
#
_entry.id   AF-A0A1D6LKK9-F1
#
_cell.length_a   1.000
_cell.length_b   1.000
_cell.length_c   1.000
_cell.angle_alpha   90.00
_cell.angle_beta   90.00
_cell.angle_gamma   90.00
#
_symmetry.space_group_name_H-M   'P 1'
#
loop_
_entity.id
_entity.type
_entity.pdbx_description
1 polymer ?
#
loop_
_entity_poly.entity_id
_entity_poly.type
_entity_poly.pdbx_seq_one_letter_code
_entity_poly.pdbx_strand_id
1 'polypeptide(L)'
;MEMLALVLTLLLSLSAATGAAAETVKVTTTPVFSHIPRLQASKDFQVLVRVEAPPALQQHRRVPVDLAVVLDVGASTGAGTARLDAVKKAVKFIIRQIHDDDRLAVVGPSNYRLLPGFLNTRDARWNAEKSVDQLEPRGEFTSGAGLEEAIKILEELPATASRSSRARFVILVTDRAVAEGSSRLFNKLPRESLSLPPVHTLGLGAAHDPRELLHIARESQGTYSFVDDQNTDGITGAIAVCLSGLKNVVAVGARVRLEAPVGSGVTIERIQSGGYTYSRTRPITTRDDKTYVEVAVGAIYAGEVKSFLVHLSVPALLPSTSTVVADGCYRQQLLTASVVGHYTNSDEEHAAAPASPSPTVTQAILYVQRPPPEALDVACGGTLHRVPVPVVMNHIARFGVLEMVATFVDTDIGRHSTVTAEMATKLRVQWEKFVQARQFWSGLDLGVLDDEVSRMVNILEEAASRSGSSTSLSAATAYVLSWLSSYQMQRPTAMGSPGSVAAAFVTVNMQLTLLQVRNDFDRGSTTITNLRGSNAAAAVRDVRTGRRHLPRRQHRLPAGRIGGRHQRSNEADAPGVGSGEQPPAMRRCRRRG
;
A
#
# COMPACT_ATOMS: atom_id res chain seq x y z
N MET A 1 15.13 8.70 25.28
CA MET A 1 15.23 7.71 26.37
C MET A 1 14.11 6.67 26.25
N GLU A 2 12.84 7.07 26.17
CA GLU A 2 11.72 6.11 26.03
C GLU A 2 11.72 5.29 24.73
N MET A 3 12.03 5.88 23.59
CA MET A 3 12.22 5.15 22.32
C MET A 3 13.36 4.12 22.38
N LEU A 4 14.41 4.38 23.17
CA LEU A 4 15.54 3.45 23.33
C LEU A 4 15.13 2.28 24.23
N ALA A 5 14.33 2.54 25.27
CA ALA A 5 13.80 1.52 26.17
C ALA A 5 12.79 0.60 25.46
N LEU A 6 12.00 1.14 24.52
CA LEU A 6 11.05 0.38 23.71
C LEU A 6 11.76 -0.50 22.68
N VAL A 7 12.84 0.00 22.06
CA VAL A 7 13.71 -0.80 21.19
C VAL A 7 14.46 -1.88 21.97
N LEU A 8 14.94 -1.59 23.18
CA LEU A 8 15.64 -2.56 24.02
C LEU A 8 14.71 -3.66 24.53
N THR A 9 13.46 -3.33 24.89
CA THR A 9 12.45 -4.34 25.27
C THR A 9 11.99 -5.18 24.09
N LEU A 10 11.93 -4.60 22.88
CA LEU A 10 11.68 -5.36 21.64
C LEU A 10 12.85 -6.29 21.29
N LEU A 11 14.10 -5.86 21.48
CA LEU A 11 15.28 -6.69 21.22
C LEU A 11 15.40 -7.84 22.24
N LEU A 12 14.99 -7.61 23.49
CA LEU A 12 15.00 -8.65 24.53
C LEU A 12 13.89 -9.70 24.34
N SER A 13 12.75 -9.35 23.74
CA SER A 13 11.69 -10.33 23.41
C SER A 13 12.06 -11.23 22.22
N LEU A 14 12.98 -10.81 21.34
CA LEU A 14 13.51 -11.64 20.26
C LEU A 14 14.46 -12.75 20.74
N SER A 15 15.13 -12.58 21.89
CA SER A 15 16.08 -13.60 22.40
C SER A 15 15.41 -14.87 22.94
N ALA A 16 14.09 -14.87 23.12
CA ALA A 16 13.35 -16.01 23.67
C ALA A 16 12.86 -17.01 22.59
N ALA A 17 13.02 -16.70 21.29
CA ALA A 17 12.66 -17.61 20.21
C ALA A 17 13.81 -18.60 19.90
N THR A 18 13.97 -19.61 20.75
CA THR A 18 14.80 -20.78 20.44
C THR A 18 13.96 -21.82 19.70
N GLY A 19 14.34 -22.09 18.44
CA GLY A 19 13.72 -23.10 17.57
C GLY A 19 13.35 -22.54 16.20
N ALA A 20 14.35 -22.32 15.34
CA ALA A 20 14.17 -21.84 13.97
C ALA A 20 13.56 -22.93 13.07
N ALA A 21 12.24 -23.12 13.17
CA ALA A 21 11.43 -23.63 12.07
C ALA A 21 11.13 -22.45 11.14
N ALA A 22 11.24 -22.65 9.83
CA ALA A 22 10.96 -21.61 8.83
C ALA A 22 9.54 -21.04 9.03
N GLU A 23 9.46 -19.78 9.43
CA GLU A 23 8.20 -19.15 9.85
C GLU A 23 7.38 -18.79 8.60
N THR A 24 6.41 -19.65 8.25
CA THR A 24 5.43 -19.39 7.19
C THR A 24 4.35 -18.42 7.67
N VAL A 25 3.51 -17.92 6.74
CA VAL A 25 2.33 -17.11 7.11
C VAL A 25 1.46 -17.86 8.14
N LYS A 26 1.18 -17.22 9.28
CA LYS A 26 0.44 -17.77 10.40
C LYS A 26 -1.03 -17.41 10.30
N VAL A 27 -1.90 -18.38 10.60
CA VAL A 27 -3.35 -18.19 10.68
C VAL A 27 -3.80 -18.43 12.10
N THR A 28 -4.63 -17.55 12.65
CA THR A 28 -5.21 -17.71 13.99
C THR A 28 -6.71 -17.42 13.95
N THR A 29 -7.46 -18.15 14.78
CA THR A 29 -8.91 -18.00 14.93
C THR A 29 -9.25 -17.81 16.40
N THR A 30 -9.86 -16.69 16.76
CA THR A 30 -10.22 -16.35 18.13
C THR A 30 -11.73 -16.11 18.23
N PRO A 31 -12.48 -16.93 18.99
CA PRO A 31 -13.92 -16.74 19.14
C PRO A 31 -14.23 -15.61 20.14
N VAL A 32 -15.39 -14.96 20.00
CA VAL A 32 -15.87 -13.95 20.95
C VAL A 32 -16.04 -14.52 22.36
N PHE A 33 -16.45 -15.79 22.48
CA PHE A 33 -16.54 -16.53 23.74
C PHE A 33 -15.86 -17.88 23.62
N SER A 34 -15.23 -18.36 24.70
CA SER A 34 -14.56 -19.66 24.73
C SER A 34 -15.53 -20.86 24.76
N HIS A 35 -16.80 -20.60 25.07
CA HIS A 35 -17.83 -21.63 25.24
C HIS A 35 -19.21 -21.15 24.77
N ILE A 36 -20.03 -22.09 24.33
CA ILE A 36 -21.46 -21.93 23.99
C ILE A 36 -22.21 -23.07 24.68
N PRO A 37 -23.20 -22.81 25.56
CA PRO A 37 -23.95 -23.90 26.19
C PRO A 37 -24.55 -24.86 25.18
N ARG A 38 -24.51 -26.15 25.51
CA ARG A 38 -24.85 -27.21 24.57
C ARG A 38 -26.24 -27.05 23.94
N LEU A 39 -27.26 -26.71 24.74
CA LEU A 39 -28.65 -26.59 24.28
C LEU A 39 -28.99 -25.22 23.68
N GLN A 40 -28.02 -24.30 23.59
CA GLN A 40 -28.24 -22.96 23.05
C GLN A 40 -27.72 -22.84 21.62
N ALA A 41 -28.50 -22.19 20.77
CA ALA A 41 -28.05 -21.71 19.47
C ALA A 41 -27.59 -20.25 19.56
N SER A 42 -26.63 -19.87 18.72
CA SER A 42 -26.16 -18.49 18.55
C SER A 42 -26.30 -18.10 17.08
N LYS A 43 -27.15 -17.13 16.77
CA LYS A 43 -27.36 -16.69 15.37
C LYS A 43 -26.26 -15.73 14.86
N ASP A 44 -25.52 -15.14 15.79
CA ASP A 44 -24.45 -14.19 15.47
C ASP A 44 -23.24 -14.42 16.40
N PHE A 45 -22.52 -15.51 16.16
CA PHE A 45 -21.30 -15.83 16.89
C PHE A 45 -20.07 -15.31 16.13
N GLN A 46 -19.40 -14.31 16.68
CA GLN A 46 -18.28 -13.66 16.01
C GLN A 46 -16.96 -14.39 16.26
N VAL A 47 -16.18 -14.56 15.19
CA VAL A 47 -14.85 -15.17 15.21
C VAL A 47 -13.88 -14.23 14.50
N LEU A 48 -12.81 -13.85 15.19
CA LEU A 48 -11.70 -13.09 14.60
C LEU A 48 -10.74 -14.07 13.92
N VAL A 49 -10.55 -13.91 12.62
CA VAL A 49 -9.53 -14.62 11.84
C VAL A 49 -8.39 -13.65 11.55
N ARG A 50 -7.16 -13.97 11.96
CA ARG A 50 -5.97 -13.16 11.65
C ARG A 50 -4.99 -13.96 10.82
N VAL A 51 -4.48 -13.33 9.77
CA VAL A 51 -3.41 -13.82 8.91
C VAL A 51 -2.21 -12.91 9.12
N GLU A 52 -1.11 -13.46 9.61
CA GLU A 52 0.09 -12.73 10.01
C GLU A 52 1.29 -13.21 9.23
N ALA A 53 1.96 -12.28 8.56
CA ALA A 53 3.16 -12.56 7.79
C ALA A 53 4.43 -12.49 8.67
N PRO A 54 5.43 -13.33 8.41
CA PRO A 54 6.71 -13.26 9.11
C PRO A 54 7.41 -11.89 8.87
N PRO A 55 8.20 -11.41 9.84
CA PRO A 55 8.97 -10.17 9.68
C PRO A 55 10.11 -10.34 8.66
N ALA A 56 10.49 -9.26 7.97
CA ALA A 56 11.46 -9.33 6.85
C ALA A 56 12.91 -9.60 7.27
N LEU A 57 13.22 -9.61 8.57
CA LEU A 57 14.60 -9.80 9.06
C LEU A 57 15.16 -11.20 8.76
N GLN A 58 14.32 -12.15 8.34
CA GLN A 58 14.69 -13.50 7.90
C GLN A 58 14.95 -13.53 6.38
N GLN A 59 15.89 -12.71 5.87
CA GLN A 59 16.12 -12.45 4.43
C GLN A 59 16.65 -13.63 3.60
N HIS A 60 15.83 -14.65 3.37
CA HIS A 60 16.07 -15.64 2.32
C HIS A 60 14.87 -15.89 1.39
N ARG A 61 13.71 -15.23 1.59
CA ARG A 61 12.42 -15.70 1.05
C ARG A 61 11.42 -14.59 0.71
N ARG A 62 11.76 -13.75 -0.28
CA ARG A 62 10.88 -12.69 -0.80
C ARG A 62 10.46 -13.00 -2.24
N VAL A 63 9.22 -12.67 -2.60
CA VAL A 63 8.76 -12.66 -3.99
C VAL A 63 9.30 -11.42 -4.73
N PRO A 64 10.06 -11.58 -5.83
CA PRO A 64 10.49 -10.47 -6.67
C PRO A 64 9.34 -9.62 -7.21
N VAL A 65 9.57 -8.34 -7.44
CA VAL A 65 8.52 -7.37 -7.82
C VAL A 65 8.79 -6.71 -9.15
N ASP A 66 7.73 -6.54 -9.93
CA ASP A 66 7.67 -5.67 -11.10
C ASP A 66 6.85 -4.43 -10.73
N LEU A 67 7.51 -3.30 -10.61
CA LEU A 67 6.94 -2.03 -10.19
C LEU A 67 6.91 -1.04 -11.36
N ALA A 68 5.75 -0.46 -11.64
CA ALA A 68 5.65 0.70 -12.52
C ALA A 68 5.31 1.96 -11.70
N VAL A 69 6.01 3.06 -11.96
CA VAL A 69 5.76 4.36 -11.32
C VAL A 69 5.29 5.33 -12.38
N VAL A 70 4.04 5.77 -12.30
CA VAL A 70 3.41 6.72 -13.21
C VAL A 70 3.44 8.10 -12.58
N LEU A 71 4.02 9.06 -13.29
CA LEU A 71 4.18 10.44 -12.85
C LEU A 71 3.32 11.35 -13.71
N ASP A 72 2.33 11.96 -13.08
CA ASP A 72 1.35 12.84 -13.70
C ASP A 72 1.29 14.16 -12.91
N VAL A 73 2.36 14.95 -12.98
CA VAL A 73 2.56 16.16 -12.15
C VAL A 73 2.64 17.41 -13.02
N GLY A 74 1.74 18.35 -12.83
CA GLY A 74 1.60 19.59 -13.60
C GLY A 74 2.65 20.66 -13.33
N ALA A 75 2.87 21.54 -14.32
CA ALA A 75 3.54 22.82 -14.12
C ALA A 75 2.59 23.83 -13.46
N SER A 76 2.30 23.68 -12.17
CA SER A 76 1.60 24.73 -11.42
C SER A 76 2.48 25.99 -11.32
N THR A 77 1.92 27.17 -11.57
CA THR A 77 2.62 28.46 -11.48
C THR A 77 3.22 28.67 -10.08
N GLY A 78 4.54 28.81 -10.00
CA GLY A 78 5.30 29.07 -8.76
C GLY A 78 5.74 27.82 -7.98
N ALA A 79 4.86 26.83 -7.79
CA ALA A 79 5.12 25.62 -6.98
C ALA A 79 5.40 24.33 -7.78
N GLY A 80 5.13 24.32 -9.09
CA GLY A 80 5.23 23.12 -9.94
C GLY A 80 6.65 22.56 -10.09
N THR A 81 7.67 23.41 -10.10
CA THR A 81 9.08 22.97 -10.17
C THR A 81 9.52 22.30 -8.87
N ALA A 82 9.19 22.88 -7.71
CA ALA A 82 9.51 22.32 -6.41
C ALA A 82 8.82 20.96 -6.17
N ARG A 83 7.57 20.82 -6.62
CA ARG A 83 6.82 19.55 -6.54
C ARG A 83 7.44 18.49 -7.45
N LEU A 84 7.74 18.82 -8.70
CA LEU A 84 8.41 17.89 -9.61
C LEU A 84 9.79 17.48 -9.07
N ASP A 85 10.56 18.41 -8.50
CA ASP A 85 11.86 18.12 -7.88
C ASP A 85 11.71 17.18 -6.67
N ALA A 86 10.68 17.38 -5.85
CA ALA A 86 10.36 16.49 -4.73
C ALA A 86 9.96 15.09 -5.22
N VAL A 87 9.19 14.99 -6.31
CA VAL A 87 8.83 13.72 -6.94
C VAL A 87 10.05 13.05 -7.56
N LYS A 88 10.94 13.78 -8.25
CA LYS A 88 12.22 13.27 -8.76
C LYS A 88 13.07 12.68 -7.62
N LYS A 89 13.18 13.39 -6.49
CA LYS A 89 13.86 12.88 -5.28
C LYS A 89 13.23 11.58 -4.79
N ALA A 90 11.91 11.51 -4.74
CA ALA A 90 11.19 10.34 -4.28
C ALA A 90 11.36 9.14 -5.24
N VAL A 91 11.39 9.35 -6.56
CA VAL A 91 11.67 8.28 -7.53
C VAL A 91 13.12 7.79 -7.44
N LYS A 92 14.09 8.69 -7.24
CA LYS A 92 15.48 8.29 -6.95
C LYS A 92 15.58 7.47 -5.66
N PHE A 93 14.78 7.81 -4.65
CA PHE A 93 14.67 6.99 -3.45
C PHE A 93 14.14 5.57 -3.77
N ILE A 94 13.10 5.43 -4.62
CA ILE A 94 12.64 4.11 -5.09
C ILE A 94 13.78 3.33 -5.76
N ILE A 95 14.50 3.93 -6.71
CA ILE A 95 15.63 3.30 -7.43
C ILE A 95 16.71 2.77 -6.48
N ARG A 96 16.95 3.46 -5.37
CA ARG A 96 17.94 3.05 -4.36
C ARG A 96 17.45 1.91 -3.47
N GLN A 97 16.14 1.82 -3.27
CA GLN A 97 15.51 0.97 -2.25
C GLN A 97 15.00 -0.37 -2.79
N ILE A 98 14.73 -0.48 -4.09
CA ILE A 98 14.34 -1.74 -4.72
C ILE A 98 15.50 -2.76 -4.71
N HIS A 99 15.15 -4.04 -4.66
CA HIS A 99 16.13 -5.12 -4.67
C HIS A 99 16.67 -5.37 -6.08
N ASP A 100 17.81 -6.03 -6.15
CA ASP A 100 18.49 -6.35 -7.42
C ASP A 100 17.67 -7.27 -8.34
N ASP A 101 16.80 -8.12 -7.76
CA ASP A 101 15.90 -9.00 -8.50
C ASP A 101 14.59 -8.33 -8.92
N ASP A 102 14.37 -7.07 -8.52
CA ASP A 102 13.18 -6.29 -8.86
C ASP A 102 13.31 -5.60 -10.22
N ARG A 103 12.18 -5.35 -10.87
CA ARG A 103 12.10 -4.56 -12.10
C ARG A 103 11.32 -3.29 -11.81
N LEU A 104 11.82 -2.16 -12.29
CA LEU A 104 11.19 -0.86 -12.15
C LEU A 104 11.05 -0.20 -13.52
N ALA A 105 9.85 0.29 -13.82
CA ALA A 105 9.56 1.17 -14.95
C ALA A 105 9.09 2.54 -14.42
N VAL A 106 9.53 3.64 -15.03
CA VAL A 106 9.06 4.99 -14.71
C VAL A 106 8.40 5.58 -15.97
N VAL A 107 7.14 6.00 -15.85
CA VAL A 107 6.33 6.53 -16.95
C VAL A 107 6.02 8.01 -16.66
N GLY A 108 6.36 8.89 -17.60
CA GLY A 108 6.17 10.35 -17.48
C GLY A 108 5.23 10.94 -18.54
N PRO A 109 4.91 12.25 -18.46
CA PRO A 109 3.78 12.86 -19.19
C PRO A 109 4.07 13.32 -20.63
N SER A 110 5.29 13.73 -21.00
CA SER A 110 5.51 14.45 -22.29
C SER A 110 6.23 13.64 -23.37
N ASN A 111 6.89 12.53 -23.00
CA ASN A 111 7.56 11.57 -23.89
C ASN A 111 7.78 10.28 -23.10
N TYR A 112 7.40 9.13 -23.66
CA TYR A 112 7.56 7.81 -23.04
C TYR A 112 9.05 7.42 -23.03
N ARG A 113 9.79 7.84 -22.01
CA ARG A 113 11.12 7.30 -21.78
C ARG A 113 10.99 6.05 -20.92
N LEU A 114 10.72 4.93 -21.60
CA LEU A 114 10.89 3.60 -21.05
C LEU A 114 12.30 3.51 -20.45
N LEU A 115 12.39 3.29 -19.14
CA LEU A 115 13.57 2.69 -18.53
C LEU A 115 13.26 1.20 -18.38
N PRO A 116 13.47 0.36 -19.42
CA PRO A 116 13.25 -1.07 -19.26
C PRO A 116 14.41 -1.65 -18.45
N GLY A 117 14.09 -2.15 -17.27
CA GLY A 117 14.83 -3.22 -16.60
C GLY A 117 16.16 -2.79 -15.98
N PHE A 118 16.18 -2.68 -14.66
CA PHE A 118 17.41 -2.69 -13.88
C PHE A 118 17.96 -4.12 -13.83
N LEU A 119 18.47 -4.64 -14.95
CA LEU A 119 19.33 -5.81 -14.88
C LEU A 119 20.68 -5.37 -14.33
N ASN A 120 20.78 -5.53 -13.01
CA ASN A 120 21.94 -5.42 -12.14
C ASN A 120 23.27 -4.94 -12.78
N THR A 121 23.39 -3.62 -12.95
CA THR A 121 24.68 -2.94 -13.07
C THR A 121 24.57 -1.60 -12.36
N ARG A 122 25.58 -1.21 -11.58
CA ARG A 122 25.68 0.12 -10.92
C ARG A 122 25.40 1.26 -11.91
N ASP A 123 25.79 1.05 -13.16
CA ASP A 123 25.57 1.95 -14.29
C ASP A 123 24.07 2.09 -14.64
N ALA A 124 23.27 1.02 -14.54
CA ALA A 124 21.82 1.07 -14.80
C ALA A 124 21.09 1.93 -13.77
N ARG A 125 21.41 1.78 -12.48
CA ARG A 125 20.85 2.63 -11.41
C ARG A 125 21.21 4.10 -11.61
N TRP A 126 22.48 4.38 -11.91
CA TRP A 126 22.94 5.73 -12.23
C TRP A 126 22.25 6.32 -13.46
N ASN A 127 22.17 5.58 -14.57
CA ASN A 127 21.53 6.01 -15.81
C ASN A 127 20.03 6.27 -15.63
N ALA A 128 19.36 5.49 -14.79
CA ALA A 128 17.98 5.73 -14.43
C ALA A 128 17.81 7.01 -13.60
N GLU A 129 18.64 7.23 -12.56
CA GLU A 129 18.60 8.49 -11.80
C GLU A 129 18.85 9.70 -12.71
N LYS A 130 19.77 9.58 -13.69
CA LYS A 130 20.01 10.60 -14.71
C LYS A 130 18.83 10.81 -15.64
N SER A 131 18.10 9.76 -15.98
CA SER A 131 16.89 9.86 -16.80
C SER A 131 15.74 10.52 -16.03
N VAL A 132 15.64 10.27 -14.71
CA VAL A 132 14.71 10.96 -13.80
C VAL A 132 15.01 12.47 -13.74
N ASP A 133 16.28 12.88 -13.79
CA ASP A 133 16.66 14.30 -13.84
C ASP A 133 16.09 15.02 -15.06
N GLN A 134 15.92 14.31 -16.18
CA GLN A 134 15.41 14.84 -17.44
C GLN A 134 13.87 14.86 -17.54
N LEU A 135 13.15 14.46 -16.49
CA LEU A 135 11.69 14.54 -16.49
C LEU A 135 11.24 16.00 -16.50
N GLU A 136 10.28 16.29 -17.37
CA GLU A 136 9.63 17.59 -17.47
C GLU A 136 8.23 17.55 -16.84
N PRO A 137 7.69 18.69 -16.38
CA PRO A 137 6.31 18.76 -15.91
C PRO A 137 5.31 18.34 -16.99
N ARG A 138 4.13 17.91 -16.56
CA ARG A 138 2.99 17.63 -17.45
C ARG A 138 2.63 18.88 -18.25
N GLY A 139 2.66 18.75 -19.58
CA GLY A 139 2.11 19.71 -20.56
C GLY A 139 0.62 19.46 -20.84
N GLU A 140 0.14 19.73 -22.06
CA GLU A 140 -1.23 19.43 -22.52
C GLU A 140 -1.44 17.91 -22.73
N PHE A 141 -1.37 17.12 -21.65
CA PHE A 141 -1.44 15.67 -21.73
C PHE A 141 -2.87 15.12 -21.58
N THR A 142 -3.19 14.08 -22.36
CA THR A 142 -4.45 13.35 -22.25
C THR A 142 -4.48 12.53 -20.96
N SER A 143 -5.46 12.81 -20.11
CA SER A 143 -5.70 12.08 -18.85
C SER A 143 -5.68 10.56 -19.07
N GLY A 144 -4.80 9.83 -18.38
CA GLY A 144 -4.84 8.38 -18.25
C GLY A 144 -3.94 7.55 -19.14
N ALA A 145 -3.37 8.13 -20.19
CA ALA A 145 -2.47 7.40 -21.08
C ALA A 145 -1.22 6.85 -20.34
N GLY A 146 -0.73 7.53 -19.31
CA GLY A 146 0.40 7.04 -18.50
C GLY A 146 0.07 5.80 -17.67
N LEU A 147 -1.16 5.69 -17.15
CA LEU A 147 -1.59 4.50 -16.39
C LEU A 147 -1.85 3.32 -17.33
N GLU A 148 -2.49 3.56 -18.47
CA GLU A 148 -2.70 2.56 -19.53
C GLU A 148 -1.36 1.97 -20.01
N GLU A 149 -0.36 2.83 -20.27
CA GLU A 149 0.97 2.39 -20.70
C GLU A 149 1.70 1.60 -19.61
N ALA A 150 1.60 2.02 -18.33
CA ALA A 150 2.20 1.27 -17.23
C ALA A 150 1.62 -0.14 -17.08
N ILE A 151 0.30 -0.28 -17.22
CA ILE A 151 -0.36 -1.58 -17.18
C ILE A 151 0.10 -2.45 -18.36
N LYS A 152 0.13 -1.87 -19.56
CA LYS A 152 0.61 -2.55 -20.77
C LYS A 152 2.06 -3.03 -20.63
N ILE A 153 2.97 -2.19 -20.11
CA ILE A 153 4.36 -2.58 -19.84
C ILE A 153 4.39 -3.79 -18.91
N LEU A 154 3.62 -3.79 -17.82
CA LEU A 154 3.58 -4.89 -16.86
C LEU A 154 2.97 -6.18 -17.42
N GLU A 155 2.04 -6.08 -18.38
CA GLU A 155 1.44 -7.20 -19.12
C GLU A 155 2.41 -7.81 -20.15
N GLU A 156 3.21 -7.00 -20.82
CA GLU A 156 4.21 -7.43 -21.80
C GLU A 156 5.44 -8.07 -21.14
N LEU A 157 5.71 -7.77 -19.86
CA LEU A 157 6.79 -8.40 -19.12
C LEU A 157 6.58 -9.92 -19.05
N PRO A 158 7.60 -10.73 -19.40
CA PRO A 158 7.47 -12.18 -19.38
C PRO A 158 6.96 -12.64 -18.02
N ALA A 159 5.76 -13.23 -18.01
CA ALA A 159 5.46 -14.19 -16.98
C ALA A 159 6.51 -15.29 -17.14
N THR A 160 7.41 -15.42 -16.17
CA THR A 160 8.18 -16.66 -16.01
C THR A 160 7.19 -17.84 -16.13
N ALA A 161 7.67 -19.00 -16.61
CA ALA A 161 6.82 -20.14 -16.98
C ALA A 161 5.77 -20.54 -15.91
N SER A 162 5.96 -20.14 -14.65
CA SER A 162 4.90 -20.01 -13.66
C SER A 162 4.43 -18.55 -13.52
N ARG A 163 3.18 -18.24 -13.87
CA ARG A 163 2.50 -16.95 -13.60
C ARG A 163 2.46 -16.55 -12.11
N SER A 164 3.12 -17.28 -11.23
CA SER A 164 3.09 -17.13 -9.77
C SER A 164 4.40 -16.61 -9.12
N SER A 165 5.45 -16.32 -9.88
CA SER A 165 6.77 -16.07 -9.26
C SER A 165 7.13 -14.60 -9.00
N ARG A 166 6.32 -13.64 -9.47
CA ARG A 166 6.59 -12.19 -9.30
C ARG A 166 5.31 -11.42 -8.98
N ALA A 167 5.40 -10.44 -8.08
CA ALA A 167 4.28 -9.54 -7.78
C ALA A 167 4.35 -8.30 -8.67
N ARG A 168 3.22 -7.83 -9.19
CA ARG A 168 3.14 -6.65 -10.06
C ARG A 168 2.39 -5.54 -9.36
N PHE A 169 2.92 -4.31 -9.36
CA PHE A 169 2.26 -3.15 -8.75
C PHE A 169 2.47 -1.89 -9.58
N VAL A 170 1.53 -0.94 -9.43
CA VAL A 170 1.66 0.42 -9.99
C VAL A 170 1.63 1.42 -8.84
N ILE A 171 2.50 2.42 -8.86
CA ILE A 171 2.37 3.64 -8.05
C ILE A 171 2.00 4.78 -9.01
N LEU A 172 0.83 5.38 -8.82
CA LEU A 172 0.39 6.56 -9.57
C LEU A 172 0.56 7.81 -8.69
N VAL A 173 1.39 8.74 -9.12
CA VAL A 173 1.61 10.03 -8.44
C VAL A 173 1.01 11.14 -9.29
N THR A 174 0.02 11.85 -8.78
CA THR A 174 -0.63 12.94 -9.53
C THR A 174 -1.05 14.11 -8.67
N ASP A 175 -1.04 15.30 -9.27
CA ASP A 175 -1.60 16.54 -8.70
C ASP A 175 -2.81 17.06 -9.49
N ARG A 176 -3.39 16.23 -10.37
CA ARG A 176 -4.45 16.62 -11.31
C ARG A 176 -5.75 16.98 -10.61
N ALA A 177 -6.30 18.15 -10.94
CA ALA A 177 -7.53 18.66 -10.36
C ALA A 177 -8.81 18.10 -11.02
N VAL A 178 -9.90 18.07 -10.24
CA VAL A 178 -11.26 17.63 -10.63
C VAL A 178 -11.75 18.32 -11.92
N ALA A 179 -11.42 19.59 -12.11
CA ALA A 179 -11.88 20.41 -13.24
C ALA A 179 -11.26 20.01 -14.59
N GLU A 180 -10.19 19.21 -14.61
CA GLU A 180 -9.46 18.85 -15.84
C GLU A 180 -10.03 17.60 -16.54
N GLY A 181 -11.30 17.24 -16.34
CA GLY A 181 -11.97 16.19 -17.12
C GLY A 181 -11.64 14.75 -16.68
N SER A 182 -11.81 14.46 -15.39
CA SER A 182 -11.58 13.19 -14.67
C SER A 182 -12.52 12.02 -15.05
N SER A 183 -13.34 12.12 -16.09
CA SER A 183 -14.36 11.09 -16.35
C SER A 183 -13.83 9.81 -17.02
N ARG A 184 -12.53 9.63 -17.26
CA ARG A 184 -12.05 8.56 -18.16
C ARG A 184 -10.73 7.85 -17.82
N LEU A 185 -10.10 8.08 -16.66
CA LEU A 185 -8.91 7.27 -16.28
C LEU A 185 -9.22 5.76 -16.20
N PHE A 186 -10.43 5.42 -15.74
CA PHE A 186 -10.85 4.03 -15.49
C PHE A 186 -11.88 3.47 -16.48
N ASN A 187 -12.65 4.32 -17.17
CA ASN A 187 -13.71 3.86 -18.08
C ASN A 187 -13.17 3.11 -19.32
N LYS A 188 -11.85 3.07 -19.51
CA LYS A 188 -11.16 2.34 -20.57
C LYS A 188 -10.37 1.13 -20.10
N LEU A 189 -10.24 0.91 -18.79
CA LEU A 189 -9.56 -0.29 -18.31
C LEU A 189 -10.44 -1.50 -18.67
N PRO A 190 -9.88 -2.56 -19.27
CA PRO A 190 -10.67 -3.70 -19.69
C PRO A 190 -11.33 -4.32 -18.45
N ARG A 191 -12.64 -4.07 -18.27
CA ARG A 191 -13.45 -4.76 -17.24
C ARG A 191 -13.44 -6.27 -17.41
N GLU A 192 -12.92 -6.75 -18.56
CA GLU A 192 -12.89 -8.14 -18.99
C GLU A 192 -11.53 -8.83 -18.73
N SER A 193 -10.45 -8.12 -18.35
CA SER A 193 -9.18 -8.77 -17.96
C SER A 193 -9.13 -8.98 -16.44
N LEU A 194 -9.25 -10.25 -16.03
CA LEU A 194 -9.22 -10.78 -14.66
C LEU A 194 -7.92 -10.55 -13.85
N SER A 195 -7.11 -9.53 -14.14
CA SER A 195 -5.76 -9.38 -13.54
C SER A 195 -5.16 -7.97 -13.64
N LEU A 196 -5.89 -6.90 -13.31
CA LEU A 196 -5.24 -5.58 -13.14
C LEU A 196 -4.25 -5.64 -11.95
N PRO A 197 -3.00 -5.16 -12.11
CA PRO A 197 -2.08 -5.04 -10.99
C PRO A 197 -2.60 -3.99 -9.99
N PRO A 198 -2.39 -4.16 -8.66
CA PRO A 198 -2.80 -3.17 -7.70
C PRO A 198 -2.17 -1.79 -7.95
N VAL A 199 -3.01 -0.77 -8.01
CA VAL A 199 -2.62 0.63 -8.24
C VAL A 199 -2.67 1.39 -6.93
N HIS A 200 -1.49 1.72 -6.40
CA HIS A 200 -1.34 2.59 -5.25
C HIS A 200 -1.30 4.04 -5.72
N THR A 201 -2.32 4.83 -5.37
CA THR A 201 -2.47 6.21 -5.79
C THR A 201 -1.94 7.17 -4.73
N LEU A 202 -1.24 8.22 -5.16
CA LEU A 202 -0.70 9.28 -4.34
C LEU A 202 -1.13 10.64 -4.90
N GLY A 203 -2.10 11.26 -4.23
CA GLY A 203 -2.56 12.62 -4.52
C GLY A 203 -1.64 13.67 -3.90
N LEU A 204 -1.23 14.65 -4.70
CA LEU A 204 -0.34 15.74 -4.27
C LEU A 204 -1.08 17.07 -4.21
N GLY A 205 -1.01 17.72 -3.06
CA GLY A 205 -1.61 19.04 -2.82
C GLY A 205 -3.12 18.98 -2.78
N ALA A 206 -3.80 20.04 -2.32
CA ALA A 206 -5.25 19.93 -2.16
C ALA A 206 -6.03 20.08 -3.47
N ALA A 207 -5.37 20.43 -4.58
CA ALA A 207 -6.03 20.58 -5.87
C ALA A 207 -6.50 19.26 -6.48
N HIS A 208 -5.89 18.12 -6.13
CA HIS A 208 -6.16 16.84 -6.78
C HIS A 208 -7.59 16.32 -6.52
N ASP A 209 -8.06 15.37 -7.34
CA ASP A 209 -9.32 14.65 -7.11
C ASP A 209 -9.13 13.41 -6.21
N PRO A 210 -9.44 13.47 -4.91
CA PRO A 210 -9.24 12.33 -4.02
C PRO A 210 -10.25 11.20 -4.27
N ARG A 211 -11.41 11.49 -4.87
CA ARG A 211 -12.46 10.48 -5.12
C ARG A 211 -12.07 9.60 -6.30
N GLU A 212 -11.58 10.21 -7.37
CA GLU A 212 -11.06 9.47 -8.52
C GLU A 212 -9.92 8.56 -8.07
N LEU A 213 -8.91 9.08 -7.37
CA LEU A 213 -7.77 8.29 -6.93
C LEU A 213 -8.12 7.16 -5.97
N LEU A 214 -9.11 7.37 -5.09
CA LEU A 214 -9.63 6.29 -4.24
C LEU A 214 -10.36 5.23 -5.07
N HIS A 215 -11.15 5.64 -6.07
CA HIS A 215 -11.83 4.70 -6.96
C HIS A 215 -10.82 3.82 -7.71
N ILE A 216 -9.78 4.42 -8.29
CA ILE A 216 -8.66 3.70 -8.94
C ILE A 216 -8.04 2.66 -8.00
N ALA A 217 -7.71 3.08 -6.78
CA ALA A 217 -7.10 2.21 -5.79
C ALA A 217 -8.04 1.06 -5.38
N ARG A 218 -9.33 1.33 -5.15
CA ARG A 218 -10.32 0.32 -4.75
C ARG A 218 -10.54 -0.75 -5.82
N GLU A 219 -10.77 -0.32 -7.06
CA GLU A 219 -11.05 -1.24 -8.18
C GLU A 219 -9.84 -2.16 -8.46
N SER A 220 -8.62 -1.67 -8.26
CA SER A 220 -7.39 -2.45 -8.46
C SER A 220 -6.90 -3.18 -7.20
N GLN A 221 -7.57 -3.05 -6.04
CA GLN A 221 -7.08 -3.55 -4.74
C GLN A 221 -5.74 -2.95 -4.28
N GLY A 222 -5.45 -1.70 -4.70
CA GLY A 222 -4.37 -0.86 -4.22
C GLY A 222 -4.78 0.03 -3.03
N THR A 223 -4.01 1.08 -2.75
CA THR A 223 -4.26 2.00 -1.62
C THR A 223 -4.15 3.46 -2.07
N TYR A 224 -4.90 4.34 -1.44
CA TYR A 224 -4.88 5.78 -1.72
C TYR A 224 -4.20 6.57 -0.58
N SER A 225 -3.18 7.34 -0.92
CA SER A 225 -2.43 8.22 -0.04
C SER A 225 -2.52 9.68 -0.50
N PHE A 226 -2.38 10.61 0.44
CA PHE A 226 -2.45 12.04 0.21
C PHE A 226 -1.26 12.75 0.86
N VAL A 227 -0.67 13.72 0.16
CA VAL A 227 0.33 14.64 0.71
C VAL A 227 -0.16 16.07 0.53
N ASP A 228 -0.21 16.81 1.64
CA ASP A 228 -0.65 18.21 1.65
C ASP A 228 0.41 19.13 1.01
N ASP A 229 -0.04 20.26 0.45
CA ASP A 229 0.83 21.28 -0.13
C ASP A 229 1.89 21.79 0.87
N GLN A 230 1.53 21.85 2.16
CA GLN A 230 2.44 22.26 3.23
C GLN A 230 3.54 21.23 3.53
N ASN A 231 3.42 20.00 3.01
CA ASN A 231 4.34 18.89 3.27
C ASN A 231 4.98 18.37 1.96
N THR A 232 5.30 19.27 1.02
CA THR A 232 5.90 18.89 -0.27
C THR A 232 7.25 18.17 -0.12
N ASP A 233 8.03 18.50 0.92
CA ASP A 233 9.25 17.77 1.31
C ASP A 233 8.96 16.36 1.86
N GLY A 234 7.74 16.13 2.35
CA GLY A 234 7.23 14.84 2.84
C GLY A 234 6.85 13.83 1.76
N ILE A 235 6.87 14.18 0.47
CA ILE A 235 6.51 13.28 -0.65
C ILE A 235 7.36 11.99 -0.63
N THR A 236 8.67 12.11 -0.39
CA THR A 236 9.55 10.93 -0.31
C THR A 236 9.17 10.01 0.85
N GLY A 237 8.79 10.59 2.00
CA GLY A 237 8.29 9.82 3.13
C GLY A 237 6.97 9.10 2.82
N ALA A 238 6.05 9.75 2.11
CA ALA A 238 4.77 9.13 1.73
C ALA A 238 4.97 7.97 0.74
N ILE A 239 5.88 8.13 -0.23
CA ILE A 239 6.28 7.02 -1.10
C ILE A 239 6.95 5.91 -0.28
N ALA A 240 7.77 6.24 0.72
CA ALA A 240 8.40 5.25 1.58
C ALA A 240 7.39 4.42 2.42
N VAL A 241 6.29 5.03 2.88
CA VAL A 241 5.17 4.32 3.53
C VAL A 241 4.68 3.21 2.60
N CYS A 242 4.33 3.53 1.35
CA CYS A 242 3.86 2.54 0.39
C CYS A 242 4.95 1.52 -0.01
N LEU A 243 6.14 2.00 -0.39
CA LEU A 243 7.24 1.18 -0.92
C LEU A 243 7.75 0.15 0.10
N SER A 244 7.73 0.47 1.40
CA SER A 244 8.23 -0.42 2.44
C SER A 244 7.57 -1.81 2.45
N GLY A 245 6.28 -1.88 2.10
CA GLY A 245 5.56 -3.14 1.92
C GLY A 245 5.85 -3.80 0.56
N LEU A 246 5.81 -3.01 -0.51
CA LEU A 246 6.04 -3.47 -1.89
C LEU A 246 7.42 -4.10 -2.08
N LYS A 247 8.46 -3.55 -1.45
CA LYS A 247 9.80 -4.13 -1.52
C LYS A 247 9.99 -5.36 -0.61
N ASN A 248 8.97 -5.81 0.11
CA ASN A 248 9.06 -6.95 1.05
C ASN A 248 7.84 -7.89 0.92
N VAL A 249 7.54 -8.39 -0.28
CA VAL A 249 6.41 -9.30 -0.51
C VAL A 249 6.76 -10.72 -0.09
N VAL A 250 5.94 -11.31 0.79
CA VAL A 250 6.08 -12.70 1.25
C VAL A 250 5.23 -13.67 0.43
N ALA A 251 4.06 -13.22 0.00
CA ALA A 251 3.11 -14.06 -0.72
C ALA A 251 2.38 -13.27 -1.81
N VAL A 252 2.05 -13.95 -2.90
CA VAL A 252 1.21 -13.41 -3.99
C VAL A 252 0.02 -14.33 -4.27
N GLY A 253 -1.09 -13.73 -4.70
CA GLY A 253 -2.33 -14.46 -4.93
C GLY A 253 -2.88 -15.12 -3.67
N ALA A 254 -2.60 -14.57 -2.49
CA ALA A 254 -3.06 -15.08 -1.22
C ALA A 254 -4.59 -14.97 -1.12
N ARG A 255 -5.21 -16.07 -0.71
CA ARG A 255 -6.65 -16.20 -0.51
C ARG A 255 -6.92 -16.85 0.84
N VAL A 256 -7.83 -16.27 1.62
CA VAL A 256 -8.25 -16.82 2.90
C VAL A 256 -9.50 -17.64 2.69
N ARG A 257 -9.40 -18.96 2.86
CA ARG A 257 -10.48 -19.91 2.72
C ARG A 257 -11.07 -20.24 4.10
N LEU A 258 -12.37 -20.02 4.23
CA LEU A 258 -13.15 -20.19 5.44
C LEU A 258 -14.19 -21.29 5.22
N GLU A 259 -14.16 -22.33 6.04
CA GLU A 259 -15.04 -23.49 5.90
C GLU A 259 -15.79 -23.77 7.20
N ALA A 260 -17.10 -23.93 7.11
CA ALA A 260 -17.89 -24.48 8.21
C ALA A 260 -17.89 -26.02 8.14
N PRO A 261 -17.87 -26.75 9.27
CA PRO A 261 -17.85 -28.21 9.25
C PRO A 261 -19.12 -28.80 8.65
N VAL A 262 -18.96 -29.71 7.69
CA VAL A 262 -20.07 -30.40 7.01
C VAL A 262 -20.89 -31.21 8.03
N GLY A 263 -22.22 -31.16 7.93
CA GLY A 263 -23.13 -31.89 8.80
C GLY A 263 -23.26 -31.34 10.23
N SER A 264 -22.54 -30.26 10.58
CA SER A 264 -22.61 -29.64 11.92
C SER A 264 -23.78 -28.66 12.11
N GLY A 265 -24.42 -28.24 11.01
CA GLY A 265 -25.43 -27.18 10.98
C GLY A 265 -24.89 -25.76 11.21
N VAL A 266 -23.56 -25.60 11.36
CA VAL A 266 -22.92 -24.28 11.44
C VAL A 266 -22.87 -23.63 10.05
N THR A 267 -23.24 -22.35 9.96
CA THR A 267 -23.22 -21.58 8.70
C THR A 267 -22.47 -20.26 8.85
N ILE A 268 -21.80 -19.82 7.77
CA ILE A 268 -21.13 -18.52 7.70
C ILE A 268 -22.12 -17.48 7.16
N GLU A 269 -22.64 -16.63 8.05
CA GLU A 269 -23.69 -15.64 7.73
C GLU A 269 -23.14 -14.37 7.10
N ARG A 270 -21.96 -13.91 7.54
CA ARG A 270 -21.36 -12.66 7.06
C ARG A 270 -19.87 -12.62 7.38
N ILE A 271 -19.10 -11.90 6.56
CA ILE A 271 -17.69 -11.60 6.83
C ILE A 271 -17.50 -10.09 6.74
N GLN A 272 -16.93 -9.48 7.77
CA GLN A 272 -16.34 -8.14 7.68
C GLN A 272 -14.90 -8.29 7.22
N SER A 273 -14.69 -8.03 5.93
CA SER A 273 -13.39 -8.14 5.26
C SER A 273 -12.73 -6.79 4.97
N GLY A 274 -13.34 -5.68 5.41
CA GLY A 274 -12.87 -4.35 5.03
C GLY A 274 -13.14 -4.08 3.55
N GLY A 275 -12.10 -3.77 2.78
CA GLY A 275 -12.15 -3.54 1.33
C GLY A 275 -11.97 -4.79 0.47
N TYR A 276 -11.67 -5.94 1.08
CA TYR A 276 -11.42 -7.18 0.34
C TYR A 276 -12.72 -7.84 -0.11
N THR A 277 -12.82 -8.16 -1.39
CA THR A 277 -13.93 -8.93 -1.94
C THR A 277 -13.83 -10.40 -1.52
N TYR A 278 -14.98 -10.99 -1.21
CA TYR A 278 -15.09 -12.43 -0.99
C TYR A 278 -16.19 -13.01 -1.87
N SER A 279 -15.92 -14.19 -2.45
CA SER A 279 -16.93 -14.93 -3.21
C SER A 279 -17.57 -15.98 -2.32
N ARG A 280 -18.91 -16.01 -2.29
CA ARG A 280 -19.65 -17.20 -1.86
C ARG A 280 -19.72 -18.16 -3.03
N THR A 281 -18.90 -19.20 -3.03
CA THR A 281 -19.11 -20.31 -3.94
C THR A 281 -20.44 -20.96 -3.55
N ARG A 282 -21.49 -20.76 -4.36
CA ARG A 282 -22.77 -21.45 -4.16
C ARG A 282 -22.53 -22.96 -4.27
N PRO A 283 -23.30 -23.80 -3.55
CA PRO A 283 -23.18 -25.25 -3.67
C PRO A 283 -23.40 -25.64 -5.13
N ILE A 284 -22.36 -26.15 -5.78
CA ILE A 284 -22.50 -26.82 -7.06
C ILE A 284 -23.15 -28.16 -6.72
N THR A 285 -24.36 -28.38 -7.23
CA THR A 285 -25.14 -29.60 -7.07
C THR A 285 -24.47 -30.76 -7.78
N THR A 286 -23.37 -31.29 -7.24
CA THR A 286 -22.79 -32.59 -7.57
C THR A 286 -21.90 -33.04 -6.41
N ARG A 287 -22.45 -33.85 -5.51
CA ARG A 287 -21.84 -34.85 -4.60
C ARG A 287 -20.62 -34.49 -3.71
N ASP A 288 -19.97 -33.35 -3.86
CA ASP A 288 -18.86 -32.86 -3.01
C ASP A 288 -19.27 -31.55 -2.31
N ASP A 289 -20.08 -31.67 -1.25
CA ASP A 289 -20.60 -30.57 -0.43
C ASP A 289 -19.49 -29.87 0.39
N LYS A 290 -18.73 -28.96 -0.23
CA LYS A 290 -17.87 -28.01 0.49
C LYS A 290 -18.34 -26.57 0.25
N THR A 291 -19.14 -26.06 1.18
CA THR A 291 -19.54 -24.64 1.25
C THR A 291 -18.42 -23.83 1.91
N TYR A 292 -17.40 -23.46 1.14
CA TYR A 292 -16.34 -22.57 1.61
C TYR A 292 -16.51 -21.15 1.06
N VAL A 293 -16.05 -20.18 1.83
CA VAL A 293 -15.98 -18.77 1.42
C VAL A 293 -14.53 -18.40 1.26
N GLU A 294 -14.21 -17.69 0.17
CA GLU A 294 -12.84 -17.30 -0.14
C GLU A 294 -12.72 -15.77 -0.17
N VAL A 295 -11.81 -15.22 0.63
CA VAL A 295 -11.48 -13.79 0.66
C VAL A 295 -10.20 -13.58 -0.15
N ALA A 296 -10.26 -12.79 -1.22
CA ALA A 296 -9.10 -12.50 -2.05
C ALA A 296 -8.27 -11.38 -1.41
N VAL A 297 -7.07 -11.70 -0.92
CA VAL A 297 -6.16 -10.74 -0.27
C VAL A 297 -5.11 -10.22 -1.25
N GLY A 298 -4.67 -11.07 -2.19
CA GLY A 298 -3.67 -10.71 -3.18
C GLY A 298 -2.24 -10.81 -2.63
N ALA A 299 -1.51 -9.70 -2.58
CA ALA A 299 -0.16 -9.69 -2.02
C ALA A 299 -0.18 -9.56 -0.48
N ILE A 300 0.72 -10.24 0.22
CA ILE A 300 0.95 -10.07 1.66
C ILE A 300 2.40 -9.61 1.87
N TYR A 301 2.58 -8.54 2.64
CA TYR A 301 3.89 -7.95 2.94
C TYR A 301 4.45 -8.49 4.26
N ALA A 302 5.77 -8.47 4.39
CA ALA A 302 6.44 -8.95 5.61
C ALA A 302 6.02 -8.13 6.85
N GLY A 303 5.66 -8.84 7.92
CA GLY A 303 5.12 -8.26 9.16
C GLY A 303 3.70 -7.70 9.05
N GLU A 304 3.02 -7.85 7.91
CA GLU A 304 1.64 -7.40 7.73
C GLU A 304 0.66 -8.35 8.43
N VAL A 305 -0.41 -7.79 8.99
CA VAL A 305 -1.51 -8.56 9.58
C VAL A 305 -2.81 -8.20 8.89
N LYS A 306 -3.55 -9.22 8.46
CA LYS A 306 -4.92 -9.10 7.96
C LYS A 306 -5.90 -9.73 8.93
N SER A 307 -6.82 -8.93 9.43
CA SER A 307 -7.88 -9.37 10.33
C SER A 307 -9.22 -9.42 9.59
N PHE A 308 -10.03 -10.44 9.86
CA PHE A 308 -11.38 -10.61 9.33
C PHE A 308 -12.30 -10.99 10.47
N LEU A 309 -13.51 -10.41 10.52
CA LEU A 309 -14.53 -10.83 11.48
C LEU A 309 -15.58 -11.70 10.79
N VAL A 310 -15.66 -12.95 11.19
CA VAL A 310 -16.57 -13.96 10.63
C VAL A 310 -17.76 -14.13 11.57
N HIS A 311 -18.96 -13.97 11.05
CA HIS A 311 -20.22 -14.12 11.79
C HIS A 311 -20.81 -15.49 11.46
N LEU A 312 -20.92 -16.34 12.49
CA LEU A 312 -21.42 -17.71 12.37
C LEU A 312 -22.80 -17.84 12.99
N SER A 313 -23.68 -18.61 12.34
CA SER A 313 -24.86 -19.18 12.99
C SER A 313 -24.51 -20.58 13.49
N VAL A 314 -24.60 -20.78 14.80
CA VAL A 314 -24.21 -22.01 15.49
C VAL A 314 -25.46 -22.65 16.10
N PRO A 315 -25.83 -23.89 15.72
CA PRO A 315 -27.04 -24.53 16.23
C PRO A 315 -26.88 -25.03 17.67
N ALA A 316 -28.03 -25.32 18.29
CA ALA A 316 -28.09 -26.11 19.52
C ALA A 316 -27.74 -27.57 19.22
N LEU A 317 -26.99 -28.22 20.12
CA LEU A 317 -26.64 -29.63 19.98
C LEU A 317 -27.58 -30.47 20.83
N LEU A 318 -28.24 -31.44 20.19
CA LEU A 318 -29.04 -32.44 20.90
C LEU A 318 -28.12 -33.38 21.72
N PRO A 319 -28.66 -34.05 22.75
CA PRO A 319 -27.87 -34.93 23.63
C PRO A 319 -27.17 -36.10 22.91
N SER A 320 -27.68 -36.50 21.74
CA SER A 320 -27.30 -37.73 21.02
C SER A 320 -26.15 -37.59 20.00
N THR A 321 -25.65 -36.39 19.70
CA THR A 321 -24.62 -36.15 18.66
C THR A 321 -23.20 -35.90 19.19
N SER A 322 -22.86 -36.40 20.38
CA SER A 322 -21.58 -36.12 21.03
C SER A 322 -20.38 -36.80 20.38
N THR A 323 -19.46 -36.02 19.79
CA THR A 323 -18.05 -36.41 19.67
C THR A 323 -17.36 -36.17 21.01
N VAL A 324 -17.15 -37.23 21.77
CA VAL A 324 -16.35 -37.21 23.00
C VAL A 324 -14.87 -37.12 22.61
N VAL A 325 -14.14 -36.14 23.16
CA VAL A 325 -12.67 -36.09 23.10
C VAL A 325 -12.15 -36.27 24.53
N ALA A 326 -11.00 -36.94 24.66
CA ALA A 326 -10.44 -37.66 25.80
C ALA A 326 -10.35 -36.97 27.19
N ASP A 327 -10.80 -35.72 27.36
CA ASP A 327 -10.67 -34.94 28.61
C ASP A 327 -12.00 -34.62 29.31
N GLY A 328 -13.13 -35.18 28.89
CA GLY A 328 -14.45 -34.92 29.51
C GLY A 328 -15.07 -33.54 29.17
N CYS A 329 -14.38 -32.67 28.42
CA CYS A 329 -14.94 -31.44 27.87
C CYS A 329 -15.48 -31.62 26.45
N TYR A 330 -16.80 -31.47 26.26
CA TYR A 330 -17.39 -31.44 24.92
C TYR A 330 -16.90 -30.21 24.14
N ARG A 331 -16.35 -30.42 22.94
CA ARG A 331 -15.95 -29.36 22.02
C ARG A 331 -16.63 -29.56 20.68
N GLN A 332 -17.04 -28.48 20.04
CA GLN A 332 -17.55 -28.47 18.69
C GLN A 332 -16.61 -27.65 17.80
N GLN A 333 -16.25 -28.20 16.65
CA GLN A 333 -15.57 -27.44 15.61
C GLN A 333 -16.56 -26.43 15.01
N LEU A 334 -16.16 -25.18 14.88
CA LEU A 334 -17.02 -24.13 14.30
C LEU A 334 -16.52 -23.61 12.96
N LEU A 335 -15.21 -23.55 12.75
CA LEU A 335 -14.62 -22.93 11.58
C LEU A 335 -13.24 -23.53 11.30
N THR A 336 -12.95 -23.78 10.04
CA THR A 336 -11.58 -23.99 9.54
C THR A 336 -11.21 -22.77 8.71
N ALA A 337 -10.15 -22.07 9.10
CA ALA A 337 -9.56 -20.99 8.32
C ALA A 337 -8.23 -21.44 7.75
N SER A 338 -8.02 -21.26 6.45
CA SER A 338 -6.76 -21.59 5.79
C SER A 338 -6.35 -20.47 4.85
N VAL A 339 -5.05 -20.31 4.63
CA VAL A 339 -4.53 -19.38 3.63
C VAL A 339 -3.87 -20.18 2.53
N VAL A 340 -4.28 -19.89 1.30
CA VAL A 340 -3.76 -20.49 0.07
C VAL A 340 -3.06 -19.40 -0.71
N GLY A 341 -1.83 -19.65 -1.16
CA GLY A 341 -1.06 -18.68 -1.93
C GLY A 341 0.23 -19.30 -2.46
N HIS A 342 0.93 -18.56 -3.31
CA HIS A 342 2.27 -18.96 -3.73
C HIS A 342 3.28 -18.29 -2.79
N TYR A 343 4.07 -19.12 -2.11
CA TYR A 343 5.12 -18.74 -1.18
C TYR A 343 6.44 -19.33 -1.66
N THR A 344 7.55 -18.78 -1.21
CA THR A 344 8.86 -19.43 -1.35
C THR A 344 9.00 -20.45 -0.23
N ASN A 345 8.96 -21.75 -0.55
CA ASN A 345 9.20 -22.83 0.42
C ASN A 345 10.70 -23.16 0.49
N SER A 346 11.15 -23.72 1.62
CA SER A 346 12.53 -24.14 1.87
C SER A 346 13.06 -25.23 0.93
N ASP A 347 12.17 -25.99 0.29
CA ASP A 347 12.52 -27.31 -0.22
C ASP A 347 12.86 -27.32 -1.73
N GLU A 348 12.73 -26.18 -2.41
CA GLU A 348 12.88 -26.09 -3.88
C GLU A 348 14.29 -25.72 -4.35
N GLU A 349 15.25 -25.45 -3.46
CA GLU A 349 16.60 -25.02 -3.86
C GLU A 349 17.51 -26.18 -4.34
N HIS A 350 17.09 -27.44 -4.17
CA HIS A 350 17.87 -28.64 -4.56
C HIS A 350 17.20 -29.54 -5.61
N ALA A 351 16.02 -29.19 -6.13
CA ALA A 351 15.35 -29.99 -7.16
C ALA A 351 15.66 -29.46 -8.57
N ALA A 352 16.39 -30.25 -9.35
CA ALA A 352 16.54 -30.01 -10.78
C ALA A 352 15.17 -30.12 -11.48
N ALA A 353 14.79 -29.05 -12.17
CA ALA A 353 13.50 -28.78 -12.84
C ALA A 353 12.37 -28.30 -11.90
N PRO A 354 11.78 -27.09 -12.12
CA PRO A 354 10.69 -26.61 -11.31
C PRO A 354 9.41 -27.37 -11.68
N ALA A 355 9.05 -28.37 -10.87
CA ALA A 355 7.66 -28.77 -10.77
C ALA A 355 6.87 -27.54 -10.30
N SER A 356 5.70 -27.28 -10.88
CA SER A 356 4.84 -26.14 -10.54
C SER A 356 4.73 -25.97 -9.01
N PRO A 357 4.99 -24.79 -8.43
CA PRO A 357 5.02 -24.61 -6.99
C PRO A 357 3.62 -24.91 -6.42
N SER A 358 3.53 -25.96 -5.61
CA SER A 358 2.29 -26.32 -4.93
C SER A 358 2.00 -25.28 -3.85
N PRO A 359 0.77 -24.75 -3.73
CA PRO A 359 0.47 -23.73 -2.75
C PRO A 359 0.60 -24.28 -1.33
N THR A 360 1.41 -23.65 -0.49
CA THR A 360 1.52 -23.99 0.94
C THR A 360 0.23 -23.60 1.63
N VAL A 361 -0.34 -24.51 2.42
CA VAL A 361 -1.60 -24.25 3.14
C VAL A 361 -1.31 -24.21 4.63
N THR A 362 -1.33 -23.01 5.22
CA THR A 362 -1.42 -22.88 6.68
C THR A 362 -2.88 -22.85 7.08
N GLN A 363 -3.26 -23.66 8.08
CA GLN A 363 -4.65 -23.73 8.56
C GLN A 363 -4.74 -23.59 10.08
N ALA A 364 -5.87 -23.04 10.53
CA ALA A 364 -6.28 -22.96 11.91
C ALA A 364 -7.72 -23.48 12.04
N ILE A 365 -7.92 -24.43 12.95
CA ILE A 365 -9.23 -25.02 13.22
C ILE A 365 -9.72 -24.48 14.56
N LEU A 366 -10.89 -23.86 14.55
CA LEU A 366 -11.54 -23.34 15.73
C LEU A 366 -12.43 -24.40 16.38
N TYR A 367 -12.12 -24.73 17.63
CA TYR A 367 -12.98 -25.50 18.52
C TYR A 367 -13.51 -24.61 19.65
N VAL A 368 -14.79 -24.74 19.97
CA VAL A 368 -15.46 -24.04 21.08
C VAL A 368 -16.05 -25.06 22.04
N GLN A 369 -15.96 -24.79 23.34
CA GLN A 369 -16.50 -25.69 24.36
C GLN A 369 -18.04 -25.66 24.35
N ARG A 370 -18.67 -26.83 24.47
CA ARG A 370 -20.12 -27.02 24.53
C ARG A 370 -20.52 -27.66 25.88
N PRO A 371 -20.37 -26.96 27.02
CA PRO A 371 -20.66 -27.54 28.32
C PRO A 371 -22.14 -27.96 28.43
N PRO A 372 -22.44 -29.09 29.08
CA PRO A 372 -23.81 -29.50 29.37
C PRO A 372 -24.45 -28.51 30.36
N PRO A 373 -25.80 -28.42 30.39
CA PRO A 373 -26.51 -27.48 31.26
C PRO A 373 -26.13 -27.65 32.74
N GLU A 374 -25.95 -28.89 33.19
CA GLU A 374 -25.67 -29.26 34.60
C GLU A 374 -24.24 -28.90 35.04
N ALA A 375 -23.27 -28.87 34.12
CA ALA A 375 -21.89 -28.49 34.43
C ALA A 375 -21.71 -26.98 34.64
N LEU A 376 -22.73 -26.17 34.30
CA LEU A 376 -22.74 -24.74 34.59
C LEU A 376 -22.99 -24.45 36.08
N ASP A 377 -23.55 -25.41 36.84
CA ASP A 377 -23.90 -25.23 38.26
C ASP A 377 -22.86 -25.84 39.24
N VAL A 378 -22.07 -26.85 38.85
CA VAL A 378 -21.34 -27.69 39.82
C VAL A 378 -19.83 -27.38 39.91
N ALA A 379 -19.18 -26.86 38.87
CA ALA A 379 -17.72 -26.70 38.87
C ALA A 379 -17.22 -25.34 39.40
N CYS A 380 -18.07 -24.30 39.40
CA CYS A 380 -17.76 -22.96 39.92
C CYS A 380 -19.09 -22.37 40.40
N GLY A 381 -19.26 -22.11 41.70
CA GLY A 381 -20.49 -21.53 42.26
C GLY A 381 -20.78 -20.10 41.78
N GLY A 382 -21.22 -19.97 40.53
CA GLY A 382 -21.60 -18.73 39.88
C GLY A 382 -21.92 -19.00 38.41
N THR A 383 -23.04 -18.47 37.93
CA THR A 383 -23.36 -18.35 36.51
C THR A 383 -22.11 -18.02 35.72
N LEU A 384 -21.64 -18.93 34.85
CA LEU A 384 -20.44 -18.73 34.01
C LEU A 384 -20.61 -17.41 33.24
N HIS A 385 -20.02 -16.33 33.77
CA HIS A 385 -20.17 -15.00 33.23
C HIS A 385 -19.42 -15.00 31.90
N ARG A 386 -20.16 -14.85 30.79
CA ARG A 386 -19.57 -14.81 29.46
C ARG A 386 -18.85 -13.48 29.28
N VAL A 387 -17.58 -13.45 29.68
CA VAL A 387 -16.71 -12.33 29.37
C VAL A 387 -16.27 -12.47 27.92
N PRO A 388 -16.60 -11.50 27.04
CA PRO A 388 -16.14 -11.53 25.67
C PRO A 388 -14.63 -11.31 25.60
N VAL A 389 -13.98 -11.95 24.63
CA VAL A 389 -12.53 -11.83 24.44
C VAL A 389 -12.19 -10.40 23.98
N PRO A 390 -11.37 -9.63 24.73
CA PRO A 390 -11.09 -8.22 24.44
C PRO A 390 -10.59 -7.94 23.01
N VAL A 391 -9.68 -8.76 22.48
CA VAL A 391 -9.16 -8.58 21.11
C VAL A 391 -10.26 -8.69 20.04
N VAL A 392 -11.26 -9.54 20.26
CA VAL A 392 -12.40 -9.68 19.34
C VAL A 392 -13.31 -8.46 19.45
N MET A 393 -13.55 -7.96 20.67
CA MET A 393 -14.33 -6.74 20.92
C MET A 393 -13.70 -5.50 20.27
N ASN A 394 -12.39 -5.34 20.39
CA ASN A 394 -11.65 -4.26 19.74
C ASN A 394 -11.76 -4.33 18.21
N HIS A 395 -11.73 -5.52 17.61
CA HIS A 395 -11.92 -5.67 16.16
C HIS A 395 -13.38 -5.42 15.74
N ILE A 396 -14.37 -5.86 16.52
CA ILE A 396 -15.79 -5.53 16.29
C ILE A 396 -15.97 -4.01 16.27
N ALA A 397 -15.40 -3.31 17.25
CA ALA A 397 -15.45 -1.85 17.28
C ALA A 397 -14.75 -1.24 16.08
N ARG A 398 -13.53 -1.66 15.76
CA ARG A 398 -12.76 -1.16 14.61
C ARG A 398 -13.51 -1.29 13.29
N PHE A 399 -14.11 -2.46 13.01
CA PHE A 399 -14.93 -2.64 11.82
C PHE A 399 -16.22 -1.82 11.87
N GLY A 400 -16.80 -1.61 13.05
CA GLY A 400 -17.94 -0.71 13.23
C GLY A 400 -17.61 0.75 12.93
N VAL A 401 -16.45 1.25 13.35
CA VAL A 401 -15.99 2.61 13.01
C VAL A 401 -15.72 2.73 11.52
N LEU A 402 -15.10 1.72 10.92
CA LEU A 402 -14.89 1.67 9.47
C LEU A 402 -16.22 1.77 8.70
N GLU A 403 -17.24 1.02 9.12
CA GLU A 403 -18.57 1.06 8.51
C GLU A 403 -19.27 2.41 8.72
N MET A 404 -19.13 3.02 9.90
CA MET A 404 -19.64 4.35 10.21
C MET A 404 -19.02 5.41 9.30
N VAL A 405 -17.68 5.46 9.20
CA VAL A 405 -16.96 6.43 8.36
C VAL A 405 -17.22 6.17 6.88
N ALA A 406 -17.27 4.91 6.43
CA ALA A 406 -17.65 4.58 5.06
C ALA A 406 -19.04 5.09 4.71
N THR A 407 -20.02 4.87 5.60
CA THR A 407 -21.38 5.36 5.42
C THR A 407 -21.42 6.88 5.35
N PHE A 408 -20.74 7.57 6.27
CA PHE A 408 -20.60 9.03 6.26
C PHE A 408 -19.98 9.55 4.96
N VAL A 409 -18.93 8.89 4.48
CA VAL A 409 -18.29 9.23 3.20
C VAL A 409 -19.29 9.08 2.05
N ASP A 410 -20.07 8.00 1.99
CA ASP A 410 -21.01 7.78 0.89
C ASP A 410 -22.24 8.70 0.96
N THR A 411 -22.74 9.01 2.17
CA THR A 411 -23.95 9.83 2.37
C THR A 411 -23.67 11.32 2.30
N ASP A 412 -22.63 11.79 2.97
CA ASP A 412 -22.39 13.22 3.20
C ASP A 412 -21.27 13.73 2.28
N ILE A 413 -20.15 13.01 2.14
CA ILE A 413 -19.12 13.43 1.20
C ILE A 413 -19.58 13.11 -0.24
N GLY A 414 -20.12 11.92 -0.51
CA GLY A 414 -20.50 11.46 -1.85
C GLY A 414 -21.56 12.33 -2.53
N ARG A 415 -22.52 12.86 -1.77
CA ARG A 415 -23.64 13.66 -2.30
C ARG A 415 -23.37 15.15 -2.42
N HIS A 416 -22.42 15.68 -1.66
CA HIS A 416 -22.12 17.11 -1.63
C HIS A 416 -20.80 17.40 -2.37
N SER A 417 -20.78 18.50 -3.13
CA SER A 417 -19.56 18.99 -3.79
C SER A 417 -18.62 19.74 -2.82
N THR A 418 -19.10 20.10 -1.63
CA THR A 418 -18.36 20.90 -0.64
C THR A 418 -18.52 20.35 0.77
N VAL A 419 -17.44 20.36 1.54
CA VAL A 419 -17.46 20.04 2.96
C VAL A 419 -18.09 21.21 3.73
N THR A 420 -19.03 20.94 4.63
CA THR A 420 -19.69 21.97 5.45
C THR A 420 -19.40 21.75 6.94
N ALA A 421 -19.57 22.80 7.76
CA ALA A 421 -19.48 22.67 9.22
C ALA A 421 -20.48 21.64 9.78
N GLU A 422 -21.62 21.48 9.11
CA GLU A 422 -22.61 20.45 9.44
C GLU A 422 -22.05 19.04 9.29
N MET A 423 -21.17 18.77 8.32
CA MET A 423 -20.58 17.45 8.13
C MET A 423 -19.67 17.05 9.30
N ALA A 424 -18.83 17.98 9.77
CA ALA A 424 -17.99 17.72 10.94
C ALA A 424 -18.84 17.43 12.19
N THR A 425 -19.92 18.19 12.37
CA THR A 425 -20.87 18.01 13.47
C THR A 425 -21.58 16.67 13.37
N LYS A 426 -22.02 16.26 12.17
CA LYS A 426 -22.63 14.95 11.92
C LYS A 426 -21.68 13.81 12.28
N LEU A 427 -20.42 13.86 11.83
CA LEU A 427 -19.42 12.83 12.14
C LEU A 427 -19.17 12.75 13.65
N ARG A 428 -19.05 13.89 14.34
CA ARG A 428 -18.93 13.95 15.80
C ARG A 428 -20.12 13.28 16.50
N VAL A 429 -21.35 13.63 16.12
CA VAL A 429 -22.56 13.05 16.71
C VAL A 429 -22.67 11.54 16.43
N GLN A 430 -22.27 11.09 15.25
CA GLN A 430 -22.22 9.65 14.94
C GLN A 430 -21.20 8.93 15.83
N TRP A 431 -20.02 9.51 16.04
CA TRP A 431 -18.99 8.98 16.93
C TRP A 431 -19.47 8.92 18.39
N GLU A 432 -20.06 9.99 18.92
CA GLU A 432 -20.61 10.02 20.29
C GLU A 432 -21.67 8.94 20.50
N LYS A 433 -22.59 8.77 19.54
CA LYS A 433 -23.58 7.68 19.56
C LYS A 433 -22.92 6.31 19.50
N PHE A 434 -21.86 6.15 18.70
CA PHE A 434 -21.12 4.90 18.58
C PHE A 434 -20.46 4.51 19.91
N VAL A 435 -19.83 5.47 20.59
CA VAL A 435 -19.21 5.30 21.91
C VAL A 435 -20.27 5.02 22.98
N GLN A 436 -21.34 5.82 23.02
CA GLN A 436 -22.41 5.66 24.00
C GLN A 436 -23.09 4.29 23.92
N ALA A 437 -23.30 3.77 22.71
CA ALA A 437 -23.86 2.43 22.49
C ALA A 437 -22.95 1.30 23.03
N ARG A 438 -21.68 1.58 23.32
CA ARG A 438 -20.65 0.60 23.73
C ARG A 438 -19.99 0.92 25.06
N GLN A 439 -20.49 1.91 25.80
CA GLN A 439 -19.90 2.35 27.07
C GLN A 439 -19.78 1.25 28.15
N PHE A 440 -20.60 0.19 28.05
CA PHE A 440 -20.60 -0.94 28.99
C PHE A 440 -19.88 -2.19 28.44
N TRP A 441 -19.20 -2.08 27.29
CA TRP A 441 -18.48 -3.22 26.73
C TRP A 441 -17.17 -3.44 27.49
N SER A 442 -17.02 -4.63 28.07
CA SER A 442 -15.81 -5.01 28.80
C SER A 442 -14.63 -5.25 27.86
N GLY A 443 -13.45 -4.71 28.19
CA GLY A 443 -12.20 -4.93 27.45
C GLY A 443 -12.09 -4.17 26.13
N LEU A 444 -12.97 -3.19 25.90
CA LEU A 444 -12.94 -2.32 24.74
C LEU A 444 -11.97 -1.15 24.98
N ASP A 445 -11.01 -0.97 24.06
CA ASP A 445 -10.11 0.17 24.00
C ASP A 445 -10.40 0.96 22.70
N LEU A 446 -10.96 2.15 22.87
CA LEU A 446 -11.28 3.06 21.78
C LEU A 446 -10.25 4.20 21.63
N GLY A 447 -9.23 4.31 22.49
CA GLY A 447 -8.40 5.52 22.57
C GLY A 447 -7.77 5.93 21.23
N VAL A 448 -7.16 4.97 20.51
CA VAL A 448 -6.57 5.23 19.19
C VAL A 448 -7.62 5.66 18.16
N LEU A 449 -8.82 5.05 18.19
CA LEU A 449 -9.89 5.38 17.26
C LEU A 449 -10.53 6.74 17.59
N ASP A 450 -10.61 7.08 18.88
CA ASP A 450 -11.07 8.39 19.36
C ASP A 450 -10.15 9.50 18.86
N ASP A 451 -8.83 9.32 18.99
CA ASP A 451 -7.83 10.25 18.47
C ASP A 451 -7.95 10.43 16.96
N GLU A 452 -8.13 9.34 16.21
CA GLU A 452 -8.23 9.37 14.75
C GLU A 452 -9.54 10.02 14.26
N VAL A 453 -10.68 9.69 14.87
CA VAL A 453 -11.98 10.29 14.53
C VAL A 453 -12.03 11.76 14.93
N SER A 454 -11.52 12.11 16.12
CA SER A 454 -11.40 13.50 16.57
C SER A 454 -10.52 14.32 15.62
N ARG A 455 -9.41 13.73 15.13
CA ARG A 455 -8.57 14.38 14.11
C ARG A 455 -9.31 14.61 12.80
N MET A 456 -10.10 13.63 12.32
CA MET A 456 -10.95 13.83 11.14
C MET A 456 -11.95 14.97 11.33
N VAL A 457 -12.63 15.02 12.48
CA VAL A 457 -13.60 16.07 12.81
C VAL A 457 -12.91 17.44 12.81
N ASN A 458 -11.76 17.58 13.49
CA ASN A 458 -11.02 18.85 13.56
C ASN A 458 -10.59 19.33 12.17
N ILE A 459 -10.10 18.43 11.32
CA ILE A 459 -9.71 18.78 9.93
C ILE A 459 -10.92 19.25 9.12
N LEU A 460 -12.09 18.62 9.29
CA LEU A 460 -13.33 19.04 8.63
C LEU A 460 -13.82 20.41 9.13
N GLU A 461 -13.73 20.67 10.44
CA GLU A 461 -14.10 21.98 11.03
C GLU A 461 -13.16 23.10 10.58
N GLU A 462 -11.86 22.84 10.58
CA GLU A 462 -10.87 23.80 10.08
C GLU A 462 -11.13 24.13 8.62
N ALA A 463 -11.41 23.13 7.78
CA ALA A 463 -11.73 23.35 6.38
C ALA A 463 -13.03 24.14 6.18
N ALA A 464 -14.05 23.88 7.00
CA ALA A 464 -15.31 24.62 6.97
C ALA A 464 -15.16 26.08 7.45
N SER A 465 -14.30 26.34 8.44
CA SER A 465 -14.05 27.69 8.97
C SER A 465 -13.31 28.59 7.98
N ARG A 466 -12.48 28.01 7.10
CA ARG A 466 -11.77 28.71 6.01
C ARG A 466 -12.64 28.91 4.76
N SER A 467 -13.96 29.00 4.97
CA SER A 467 -15.02 29.12 3.96
C SER A 467 -14.69 30.17 2.91
N GLY A 468 -14.14 29.72 1.77
CA GLY A 468 -13.64 30.59 0.69
C GLY A 468 -12.58 29.93 -0.20
N SER A 469 -11.85 28.92 0.29
CA SER A 469 -10.85 28.18 -0.49
C SER A 469 -11.32 26.76 -0.79
N SER A 470 -11.67 26.47 -2.04
CA SER A 470 -12.01 25.11 -2.52
C SER A 470 -10.89 24.09 -2.24
N THR A 471 -9.64 24.57 -2.18
CA THR A 471 -8.42 23.82 -1.87
C THR A 471 -8.47 23.23 -0.46
N SER A 472 -8.84 24.01 0.58
CA SER A 472 -8.88 23.51 1.97
C SER A 472 -9.91 22.38 2.18
N LEU A 473 -11.01 22.40 1.41
CA LEU A 473 -12.10 21.42 1.51
C LEU A 473 -11.70 20.07 0.87
N SER A 474 -10.93 20.15 -0.20
CA SER A 474 -10.41 18.96 -0.89
C SER A 474 -9.35 18.24 -0.04
N ALA A 475 -8.46 18.97 0.65
CA ALA A 475 -7.50 18.36 1.59
C ALA A 475 -8.18 17.59 2.73
N ALA A 476 -9.26 18.13 3.31
CA ALA A 476 -10.02 17.45 4.35
C ALA A 476 -10.69 16.17 3.84
N THR A 477 -11.26 16.23 2.63
CA THR A 477 -11.81 15.05 1.97
C THR A 477 -10.71 14.00 1.70
N ALA A 478 -9.57 14.44 1.18
CA ALA A 478 -8.41 13.58 0.89
C ALA A 478 -7.90 12.86 2.15
N TYR A 479 -7.87 13.54 3.29
CA TYR A 479 -7.52 12.94 4.58
C TYR A 479 -8.48 11.80 4.96
N VAL A 480 -9.80 12.06 4.98
CA VAL A 480 -10.81 11.07 5.36
C VAL A 480 -10.81 9.88 4.39
N LEU A 481 -10.68 10.14 3.09
CA LEU A 481 -10.62 9.10 2.06
C LEU A 481 -9.34 8.26 2.14
N SER A 482 -8.20 8.86 2.50
CA SER A 482 -6.97 8.11 2.74
C SER A 482 -7.06 7.25 4.00
N TRP A 483 -7.63 7.76 5.10
CA TRP A 483 -7.93 6.96 6.29
C TRP A 483 -8.82 5.76 5.95
N LEU A 484 -9.88 6.00 5.17
CA LEU A 484 -10.81 4.96 4.75
C LEU A 484 -10.10 3.89 3.90
N SER A 485 -9.25 4.30 2.96
CA SER A 485 -8.43 3.38 2.17
C SER A 485 -7.50 2.52 3.05
N SER A 486 -6.87 3.14 4.05
CA SER A 486 -5.98 2.46 5.00
C SER A 486 -6.69 1.35 5.76
N TYR A 487 -7.85 1.64 6.36
CA TYR A 487 -8.62 0.66 7.12
C TYR A 487 -9.29 -0.40 6.25
N GLN A 488 -9.75 -0.04 5.05
CA GLN A 488 -10.32 -0.99 4.08
C GLN A 488 -9.27 -2.02 3.65
N MET A 489 -8.09 -1.54 3.27
CA MET A 489 -7.01 -2.40 2.76
C MET A 489 -6.11 -2.93 3.87
N GLN A 490 -6.36 -2.53 5.13
CA GLN A 490 -5.56 -2.86 6.30
C GLN A 490 -4.07 -2.62 6.06
N ARG A 491 -3.76 -1.43 5.54
CA ARG A 491 -2.44 -0.99 5.09
C ARG A 491 -2.24 0.47 5.45
N PRO A 492 -1.03 0.86 5.86
CA PRO A 492 -0.74 2.26 6.14
C PRO A 492 -0.79 3.10 4.86
N THR A 493 -1.43 4.27 4.95
CA THR A 493 -1.44 5.30 3.91
C THR A 493 -0.99 6.62 4.52
N ALA A 494 -0.34 7.48 3.74
CA ALA A 494 0.00 8.83 4.19
C ALA A 494 -1.25 9.70 4.14
N MET A 495 -1.58 10.36 5.25
CA MET A 495 -2.77 11.22 5.38
C MET A 495 -2.34 12.67 5.59
N GLY A 496 -1.92 13.32 4.50
CA GLY A 496 -1.44 14.71 4.46
C GLY A 496 0.05 14.88 4.75
N SER A 497 0.65 13.97 5.52
CA SER A 497 2.09 13.93 5.80
C SER A 497 2.57 12.49 6.03
N PRO A 498 3.87 12.19 5.88
CA PRO A 498 4.40 10.83 6.10
C PRO A 498 4.36 10.37 7.56
N GLY A 499 4.23 11.30 8.52
CA GLY A 499 4.06 10.96 9.94
C GLY A 499 2.60 10.71 10.33
N SER A 500 1.65 11.12 9.49
CA SER A 500 0.22 10.92 9.69
C SER A 500 -0.21 9.63 9.01
N VAL A 501 -0.08 8.51 9.73
CA VAL A 501 -0.42 7.16 9.28
C VAL A 501 -1.22 6.43 10.35
N ALA A 502 -2.10 5.49 9.95
CA ALA A 502 -2.83 4.66 10.90
C ALA A 502 -1.86 3.68 11.59
N ALA A 503 -1.59 3.90 12.88
CA ALA A 503 -0.57 3.18 13.64
C ALA A 503 -0.80 1.65 13.66
N ALA A 504 -2.07 1.23 13.57
CA ALA A 504 -2.48 -0.17 13.56
C ALA A 504 -1.88 -1.01 12.41
N PHE A 505 -1.37 -0.37 11.35
CA PHE A 505 -0.83 -1.05 10.16
C PHE A 505 0.66 -0.76 9.90
N VAL A 506 1.31 0.00 10.79
CA VAL A 506 2.72 0.33 10.64
C VAL A 506 3.56 -0.89 11.01
N THR A 507 4.38 -1.37 10.07
CA THR A 507 5.30 -2.49 10.29
C THR A 507 6.68 -1.99 10.74
N VAL A 508 7.48 -2.88 11.34
CA VAL A 508 8.88 -2.56 11.70
C VAL A 508 9.68 -2.13 10.46
N ASN A 509 9.47 -2.78 9.31
CA ASN A 509 10.12 -2.43 8.05
C ASN A 509 9.79 -1.02 7.58
N MET A 510 8.55 -0.58 7.80
CA MET A 510 8.12 0.78 7.51
C MET A 510 8.86 1.79 8.37
N GLN A 511 8.94 1.55 9.69
CA GLN A 511 9.65 2.44 10.61
C GLN A 511 11.12 2.57 10.22
N LEU A 512 11.79 1.45 9.89
CA LEU A 512 13.16 1.45 9.41
C LEU A 512 13.34 2.22 8.09
N THR A 513 12.41 2.05 7.15
CA THR A 513 12.46 2.76 5.85
C THR A 513 12.26 4.27 6.04
N LEU A 514 11.34 4.69 6.91
CA LEU A 514 11.12 6.11 7.23
C LEU A 514 12.31 6.74 7.96
N LEU A 515 12.99 5.99 8.83
CA LEU A 515 14.24 6.44 9.47
C LEU A 515 15.36 6.65 8.44
N GLN A 516 15.45 5.78 7.42
CA GLN A 516 16.41 5.97 6.33
C GLN A 516 16.12 7.24 5.53
N VAL A 517 14.85 7.51 5.19
CA VAL A 517 14.46 8.77 4.52
C VAL A 517 14.91 9.99 5.32
N ARG A 518 14.69 9.97 6.64
CA ARG A 518 15.10 11.06 7.53
C ARG A 518 16.62 11.25 7.55
N ASN A 519 17.38 10.16 7.64
CA ASN A 519 18.84 10.21 7.65
C ASN A 519 19.41 10.70 6.30
N ASP A 520 18.81 10.30 5.18
CA ASP A 520 19.21 10.75 3.84
C ASP A 520 18.93 12.25 3.64
N PHE A 521 17.81 12.73 4.20
CA PHE A 521 17.50 14.16 4.24
C PHE A 521 18.56 14.95 5.02
N ASP A 522 18.91 14.49 6.23
CA ASP A 522 19.91 15.15 7.08
C ASP A 522 21.31 15.17 6.44
N ARG A 523 21.70 14.08 5.77
CA ARG A 523 22.98 13.97 5.05
C ARG A 523 23.04 14.89 3.83
N GLY A 524 21.92 15.03 3.10
CA GLY A 524 21.78 15.97 2.00
C GLY A 524 21.84 17.44 2.45
N SER A 525 21.20 17.77 3.58
CA SER A 525 21.22 19.11 4.18
C SER A 525 22.64 19.52 4.62
N THR A 526 23.38 18.59 5.23
CA THR A 526 24.77 18.80 5.67
C THR A 526 25.72 19.02 4.48
N THR A 527 25.46 18.38 3.35
CA THR A 527 26.27 18.56 2.13
C THR A 527 26.01 19.93 1.48
N ILE A 528 24.76 20.40 1.50
CA ILE A 528 24.37 21.72 0.96
C ILE A 528 24.91 22.85 1.85
N THR A 529 24.90 22.70 3.18
CA THR A 529 25.51 23.69 4.10
C THR A 529 27.02 23.74 3.95
N ASN A 530 27.70 22.61 3.72
CA ASN A 530 29.14 22.59 3.43
C ASN A 530 29.49 23.23 2.07
N LEU A 531 28.66 23.04 1.03
CA LEU A 531 28.84 23.70 -0.28
C LEU A 531 28.58 25.21 -0.20
N ARG A 532 27.56 25.65 0.56
CA ARG A 532 27.32 27.09 0.83
C ARG A 532 28.41 27.71 1.69
N GLY A 533 28.94 26.99 2.68
CA GLY A 533 30.07 27.40 3.50
C GLY A 533 31.38 27.50 2.70
N SER A 534 31.59 26.61 1.72
CA SER A 534 32.75 26.65 0.83
C SER A 534 32.69 27.83 -0.16
N ASN A 535 31.51 28.14 -0.71
CA ASN A 535 31.31 29.31 -1.56
C ASN A 535 31.40 30.65 -0.78
N ALA A 536 30.98 30.67 0.51
CA ALA A 536 31.18 31.82 1.38
C ALA A 536 32.66 32.00 1.79
N ALA A 537 33.40 30.92 1.99
CA ALA A 537 34.84 30.97 2.29
C ALA A 537 35.68 31.43 1.08
N ALA A 538 35.22 31.17 -0.15
CA ALA A 538 35.84 31.70 -1.37
C ALA A 538 35.60 33.21 -1.55
N ALA A 539 34.43 33.73 -1.13
CA ALA A 539 34.11 35.15 -1.23
C ALA A 539 34.76 36.03 -0.14
N VAL A 540 35.21 35.45 0.99
CA VAL A 540 35.82 36.19 2.10
C VAL A 540 37.36 36.31 1.97
N ARG A 541 37.99 35.59 1.02
CA ARG A 541 39.45 35.69 0.79
C ARG A 541 39.90 36.86 -0.10
N ASP A 542 38.97 37.58 -0.74
CA ASP A 542 39.31 38.68 -1.67
C ASP A 542 39.13 40.10 -1.09
N VAL A 543 38.86 40.24 0.21
CA VAL A 543 38.73 41.54 0.90
C VAL A 543 39.59 41.57 2.16
N ARG A 544 40.91 41.39 2.04
CA ARG A 544 41.83 41.72 3.14
C ARG A 544 43.29 41.97 2.78
N THR A 545 43.57 42.87 1.84
CA THR A 545 44.84 43.62 1.85
C THR A 545 44.66 44.99 1.21
N GLY A 546 44.52 46.02 2.04
CA GLY A 546 44.56 47.42 1.62
C GLY A 546 45.56 48.21 2.46
N ARG A 547 46.50 48.88 1.78
CA ARG A 547 47.32 50.07 2.11
C ARG A 547 48.70 49.93 1.43
N ARG A 548 49.32 50.89 0.75
CA ARG A 548 49.09 52.32 0.42
C ARG A 548 49.99 52.69 -0.79
N HIS A 549 49.55 53.68 -1.58
CA HIS A 549 50.23 54.52 -2.60
C HIS A 549 51.68 54.98 -2.25
N LEU A 550 52.61 55.46 -3.11
CA LEU A 550 52.83 55.96 -4.52
C LEU A 550 54.38 56.20 -4.65
N PRO A 551 55.04 56.73 -5.74
CA PRO A 551 54.69 56.93 -7.16
C PRO A 551 55.78 56.56 -8.23
N ARG A 552 55.33 56.53 -9.50
CA ARG A 552 55.99 56.86 -10.79
C ARG A 552 57.45 56.46 -11.08
N ARG A 553 57.64 55.70 -12.18
CA ARG A 553 58.60 56.04 -13.25
C ARG A 553 58.15 55.49 -14.61
N GLN A 554 58.28 56.35 -15.62
CA GLN A 554 58.05 56.09 -17.04
C GLN A 554 59.12 55.14 -17.60
N HIS A 555 58.79 54.28 -18.57
CA HIS A 555 59.57 54.12 -19.81
C HIS A 555 58.87 53.23 -20.85
N ARG A 556 58.67 53.84 -22.03
CA ARG A 556 58.76 53.36 -23.43
C ARG A 556 58.52 51.86 -23.78
N LEU A 557 57.52 51.70 -24.66
CA LEU A 557 57.43 50.82 -25.87
C LEU A 557 58.79 50.45 -26.55
N PRO A 558 58.90 49.37 -27.36
CA PRO A 558 58.04 49.16 -28.54
C PRO A 558 57.68 47.73 -29.00
N ALA A 559 56.83 47.77 -30.04
CA ALA A 559 56.22 46.75 -30.88
C ALA A 559 57.10 45.60 -31.39
N GLY A 560 56.43 44.46 -31.64
CA GLY A 560 56.87 43.39 -32.53
C GLY A 560 55.65 42.63 -33.04
N ARG A 561 55.52 42.53 -34.36
CA ARG A 561 54.35 42.13 -35.16
C ARG A 561 54.68 40.81 -35.88
N ILE A 562 53.64 40.13 -36.39
CA ILE A 562 53.66 39.07 -37.45
C ILE A 562 53.95 37.65 -36.89
N GLY A 563 53.23 36.58 -37.22
CA GLY A 563 52.13 36.30 -38.15
C GLY A 563 52.07 34.79 -38.46
N GLY A 564 50.97 34.32 -39.10
CA GLY A 564 50.87 32.99 -39.76
C GLY A 564 49.93 32.00 -39.05
N ARG A 565 48.62 31.91 -39.37
CA ARG A 565 47.95 31.19 -40.49
C ARG A 565 48.23 29.68 -40.58
N HIS A 566 47.16 28.88 -40.44
CA HIS A 566 46.75 27.66 -41.17
C HIS A 566 45.52 27.09 -40.42
N GLN A 567 44.45 26.53 -40.96
CA GLN A 567 44.09 25.96 -42.26
C GLN A 567 42.56 26.07 -42.42
N ARG A 568 42.08 26.34 -43.63
CA ARG A 568 40.74 25.92 -44.10
C ARG A 568 40.97 24.93 -45.23
N SER A 569 40.27 23.81 -45.19
CA SER A 569 40.20 22.80 -46.25
C SER A 569 38.75 22.54 -46.64
N ASN A 570 38.57 22.51 -47.95
CA ASN A 570 37.44 22.12 -48.82
C ASN A 570 36.76 20.81 -48.40
N GLU A 571 35.43 20.59 -48.55
CA GLU A 571 34.56 20.45 -49.75
C GLU A 571 34.50 19.00 -50.30
N ALA A 572 33.30 18.61 -50.79
CA ALA A 572 32.85 17.34 -51.42
C ALA A 572 32.41 16.21 -50.44
N ASP A 573 31.33 15.41 -50.64
CA ASP A 573 30.56 15.05 -51.84
C ASP A 573 29.27 14.23 -51.49
N ALA A 574 28.44 13.95 -52.53
CA ALA A 574 27.35 12.93 -52.65
C ALA A 574 25.87 13.41 -52.47
N PRO A 575 24.89 12.94 -53.31
CA PRO A 575 24.62 11.52 -53.55
C PRO A 575 24.30 11.08 -55.01
N GLY A 576 24.53 9.78 -55.26
CA GLY A 576 24.19 9.06 -56.48
C GLY A 576 22.87 8.27 -56.39
N VAL A 577 22.30 8.03 -57.58
CA VAL A 577 20.99 7.45 -57.91
C VAL A 577 21.08 5.94 -58.21
N GLY A 578 19.97 5.21 -58.04
CA GLY A 578 19.66 3.97 -58.77
C GLY A 578 18.63 3.09 -58.04
N SER A 579 17.33 3.09 -58.39
CA SER A 579 16.66 2.16 -59.34
C SER A 579 16.80 0.69 -58.95
N GLY A 580 15.78 -0.17 -58.83
CA GLY A 580 14.36 -0.20 -59.13
C GLY A 580 13.95 -1.68 -59.10
N GLU A 581 12.68 -2.00 -58.79
CA GLU A 581 11.89 -3.15 -59.29
C GLU A 581 10.73 -3.52 -58.35
N GLN A 582 9.57 -3.67 -59.00
CA GLN A 582 8.29 -4.25 -58.57
C GLN A 582 7.81 -5.05 -59.80
N PRO A 583 6.76 -5.91 -59.73
CA PRO A 583 6.24 -6.79 -58.67
C PRO A 583 6.00 -8.23 -59.29
N PRO A 584 5.10 -9.14 -58.82
CA PRO A 584 3.63 -8.96 -58.76
C PRO A 584 2.89 -9.68 -57.59
N ALA A 585 1.57 -9.47 -57.59
CA ALA A 585 0.56 -9.83 -56.61
C ALA A 585 0.32 -11.33 -56.34
N MET A 586 -0.19 -11.66 -55.13
CA MET A 586 -1.13 -12.77 -54.95
C MET A 586 -2.22 -12.51 -53.88
N ARG A 587 -3.36 -13.15 -54.17
CA ARG A 587 -4.73 -13.01 -53.65
C ARG A 587 -4.98 -13.47 -52.20
N ARG A 588 -6.03 -12.86 -51.64
CA ARG A 588 -7.14 -13.41 -50.79
C ARG A 588 -6.89 -14.73 -50.03
N CYS A 589 -7.23 -14.72 -48.72
CA CYS A 589 -8.23 -15.66 -48.20
C CYS A 589 -8.87 -15.20 -46.87
N ARG A 590 -10.22 -15.17 -46.87
CA ARG A 590 -11.12 -15.17 -45.71
C ARG A 590 -11.25 -16.60 -45.16
N ARG A 591 -11.43 -16.74 -43.84
CA ARG A 591 -12.22 -17.75 -43.08
C ARG A 591 -12.09 -17.33 -41.60
N ARG A 592 -13.10 -16.96 -40.80
CA ARG A 592 -14.37 -17.61 -40.42
C ARG A 592 -14.24 -19.12 -40.22
N GLY A 593 -14.07 -19.48 -38.95
CA GLY A 593 -14.39 -20.72 -38.27
C GLY A 593 -14.70 -20.33 -36.84
#